data_AF-A0A7C1E587-F1
#
_entry.id   AF-A0A7C1E587-F1
#
_cell.length_a   1.000
_cell.length_b   1.000
_cell.length_c   1.000
_cell.angle_alpha   90.00
_cell.angle_beta   90.00
_cell.angle_gamma   90.00
#
_symmetry.space_group_name_H-M   'P 1'
#
loop_
_entity.id
_entity.type
_entity.pdbx_description
1 polymer ?
#
loop_
_entity_poly.entity_id
_entity_poly.type
_entity_poly.pdbx_seq_one_letter_code
_entity_poly.pdbx_strand_id
1 'polypeptide(L)'
;MEKEKIGVAISHVLKAFIVLLGIWSLTKQDYVWAFASFFSFFLALSPLIMDRNFKISLPWGMELLILIPLTMHVWGGVLGLYSVPYYDKVAHFISSAIIAFLALITIYVLDVYWEGLKMDLLMVGFFIVIFTIALGGIWEIGEYVSDLIIVGGPKAQVSLEDTMMDLIYDTIAGILVGIGGTMAIRRGEFRDIITSLGKEAEKLRDRPFVQAKRAAVQSLQQAIGQGEVDRRALPLLEALNAREDYFTTSSCAGRIVLLEVSSIGNKTDARFLEKWEEPMDVAAVHTALARAESGQLWLMAQPPIFHVATTDLDAATVLLDVARQSGFKNSSIKALGSKIRVEIASTEEMDVPLGRDGRLLCSGEYLDMVVAVANEILHSMEDKLASLQDGIAIHL
;
A
#
# COMPACT_ATOMS: atom_id res chain seq x y z
N MET A 1 -8.21 22.70 -18.34
CA MET A 1 -7.42 23.91 -18.02
C MET A 1 -8.27 25.15 -17.75
N GLU A 2 -9.09 25.68 -18.67
CA GLU A 2 -9.88 26.90 -18.37
C GLU A 2 -11.01 26.66 -17.35
N LYS A 3 -11.83 25.62 -17.56
CA LYS A 3 -12.88 25.20 -16.61
C LYS A 3 -12.34 24.88 -15.20
N GLU A 4 -11.15 24.30 -15.15
CA GLU A 4 -10.46 23.93 -13.92
C GLU A 4 -9.99 25.18 -13.15
N LYS A 5 -9.38 26.17 -13.84
CA LYS A 5 -9.03 27.45 -13.22
C LYS A 5 -10.26 28.18 -12.67
N ILE A 6 -11.37 28.14 -13.41
CA ILE A 6 -12.64 28.73 -12.96
C ILE A 6 -13.17 27.99 -11.72
N GLY A 7 -13.22 26.65 -11.75
CA GLY A 7 -13.70 25.85 -10.62
C GLY A 7 -12.89 26.07 -9.34
N VAL A 8 -11.56 26.09 -9.46
CA VAL A 8 -10.66 26.40 -8.34
C VAL A 8 -10.86 27.83 -7.84
N ALA A 9 -11.01 28.81 -8.74
CA ALA A 9 -11.29 30.19 -8.36
C ALA A 9 -12.61 30.32 -7.59
N ILE A 10 -13.68 29.64 -8.05
CA ILE A 10 -14.97 29.59 -7.36
C ILE A 10 -14.80 29.01 -5.95
N SER A 11 -14.06 27.90 -5.80
CA SER A 11 -13.79 27.31 -4.49
C SER A 11 -13.12 28.30 -3.54
N HIS A 12 -12.08 29.00 -4.00
CA HIS A 12 -11.39 30.00 -3.19
C HIS A 12 -12.30 31.16 -2.79
N VAL A 13 -13.15 31.62 -3.69
CA VAL A 13 -14.12 32.69 -3.41
C VAL A 13 -15.13 32.24 -2.35
N LEU A 14 -15.69 31.04 -2.49
CA LEU A 14 -16.65 30.48 -1.52
C LEU A 14 -16.01 30.29 -0.14
N LYS A 15 -14.78 29.76 -0.08
CA LYS A 15 -14.01 29.63 1.17
C LYS A 15 -13.74 30.98 1.83
N ALA A 16 -13.31 31.97 1.04
CA ALA A 16 -13.08 33.32 1.55
C ALA A 16 -14.38 33.93 2.09
N PHE A 17 -15.50 33.69 1.40
CA PHE A 17 -16.80 34.19 1.83
C PHE A 17 -17.28 33.55 3.13
N ILE A 18 -17.09 32.23 3.33
CA ILE A 18 -17.36 31.57 4.63
C ILE A 18 -16.55 32.22 5.76
N VAL A 19 -15.26 32.50 5.54
CA VAL A 19 -14.42 33.17 6.55
C VAL A 19 -14.91 34.59 6.84
N LEU A 20 -15.26 35.35 5.80
CA LEU A 20 -15.79 36.71 5.96
C LEU A 20 -17.11 36.72 6.74
N LEU A 21 -18.00 35.76 6.48
CA LEU A 21 -19.24 35.57 7.23
C LEU A 21 -18.97 35.21 8.69
N GLY A 22 -18.00 34.34 8.96
CA GLY A 22 -17.58 34.03 10.33
C GLY A 22 -17.06 35.25 11.10
N ILE A 23 -16.22 36.07 10.47
CA ILE A 23 -15.74 37.33 11.06
C ILE A 23 -16.91 38.30 11.27
N TRP A 24 -17.82 38.41 10.31
CA TRP A 24 -19.00 39.27 10.43
C TRP A 24 -19.92 38.83 11.57
N SER A 25 -20.16 37.52 11.75
CA SER A 25 -20.90 36.97 12.90
C SER A 25 -20.24 37.34 14.24
N LEU A 26 -18.91 37.33 14.34
CA LEU A 26 -18.22 37.82 15.55
C LEU A 26 -18.50 39.30 15.82
N THR A 27 -18.55 40.16 14.79
CA THR A 27 -18.91 41.58 14.98
C THR A 27 -20.35 41.77 15.45
N LYS A 28 -21.23 40.80 15.18
CA LYS A 28 -22.62 40.75 15.64
C LYS A 28 -22.79 40.04 16.99
N GLN A 29 -21.71 39.56 17.60
CA GLN A 29 -21.71 38.74 18.82
C GLN A 29 -22.50 37.42 18.65
N ASP A 30 -22.63 36.94 17.43
CA ASP A 30 -23.25 35.65 17.11
C ASP A 30 -22.18 34.55 17.09
N TYR A 31 -21.83 34.08 18.28
CA TYR A 31 -20.74 33.12 18.46
C TYR A 31 -21.06 31.74 17.88
N VAL A 32 -22.35 31.38 17.78
CA VAL A 32 -22.79 30.08 17.24
C VAL A 32 -22.47 30.02 15.75
N TRP A 33 -22.92 31.01 15.00
CA TRP A 33 -22.69 31.04 13.56
C TRP A 33 -21.27 31.43 13.18
N ALA A 34 -20.56 32.18 14.03
CA ALA A 34 -19.12 32.35 13.91
C ALA A 34 -18.38 31.01 13.99
N PHE A 35 -18.67 30.21 15.02
CA PHE A 35 -18.09 28.88 15.17
C PHE A 35 -18.42 27.97 13.99
N ALA A 36 -19.70 27.90 13.59
CA ALA A 36 -20.14 27.10 12.45
C ALA A 36 -19.40 27.51 11.15
N SER A 37 -19.19 28.81 10.92
CA SER A 37 -18.46 29.30 9.75
C SER A 37 -16.99 28.85 9.75
N PHE A 38 -16.28 29.01 10.86
CA PHE A 38 -14.88 28.58 10.94
C PHE A 38 -14.73 27.05 10.90
N PHE A 39 -15.68 26.32 11.49
CA PHE A 39 -15.72 24.87 11.40
C PHE A 39 -15.98 24.40 9.97
N SER A 40 -16.95 24.99 9.26
CA SER A 40 -17.18 24.76 7.83
C SER A 40 -15.97 25.10 6.98
N PHE A 41 -15.27 26.20 7.27
CA PHE A 41 -14.02 26.52 6.58
C PHE A 41 -12.94 25.46 6.82
N PHE A 42 -12.79 24.98 8.06
CA PHE A 42 -11.87 23.88 8.37
C PHE A 42 -12.20 22.62 7.58
N LEU A 43 -13.49 22.21 7.50
CA LEU A 43 -13.92 21.09 6.68
C LEU A 43 -13.66 21.32 5.19
N ALA A 44 -13.83 22.55 4.70
CA ALA A 44 -13.53 22.94 3.32
C ALA A 44 -12.03 22.89 2.98
N LEU A 45 -11.13 22.84 3.98
CA LEU A 45 -9.70 22.61 3.76
C LEU A 45 -9.38 21.12 3.56
N SER A 46 -10.34 20.20 3.67
CA SER A 46 -10.08 18.75 3.50
C SER A 46 -9.37 18.39 2.20
N PRO A 47 -9.68 18.97 1.01
CA PRO A 47 -8.93 18.64 -0.21
C PRO A 47 -7.47 19.07 -0.15
N LEU A 48 -7.18 20.22 0.48
CA LEU A 48 -5.81 20.72 0.68
C LEU A 48 -5.03 19.82 1.66
N ILE A 49 -5.69 19.38 2.73
CA ILE A 49 -5.09 18.45 3.71
C ILE A 49 -4.80 17.11 3.03
N MET A 50 -5.70 16.63 2.18
CA MET A 50 -5.53 15.40 1.40
C MET A 50 -4.35 15.49 0.44
N ASP A 51 -4.23 16.59 -0.30
CA ASP A 51 -3.12 16.81 -1.22
C ASP A 51 -1.78 16.90 -0.47
N ARG A 52 -1.73 17.64 0.64
CA ARG A 52 -0.49 17.84 1.40
C ARG A 52 -0.01 16.57 2.12
N ASN A 53 -0.90 15.87 2.82
CA ASN A 53 -0.52 14.76 3.71
C ASN A 53 -0.52 13.41 2.96
N PHE A 54 -1.48 13.23 2.07
CA PHE A 54 -1.69 11.96 1.37
C PHE A 54 -1.21 12.00 -0.09
N LYS A 55 -0.87 13.17 -0.65
CA LYS A 55 -0.52 13.37 -2.07
C LYS A 55 -1.64 12.95 -3.03
N ILE A 56 -2.88 13.06 -2.55
CA ILE A 56 -4.10 12.80 -3.31
C ILE A 56 -4.63 14.13 -3.78
N SER A 57 -4.61 14.36 -5.08
CA SER A 57 -5.19 15.56 -5.67
C SER A 57 -6.64 15.26 -6.09
N LEU A 58 -7.61 15.87 -5.42
CA LEU A 58 -9.02 15.72 -5.78
C LEU A 58 -9.37 16.58 -7.00
N PRO A 59 -10.21 16.09 -7.93
CA PRO A 59 -10.73 16.92 -9.00
C PRO A 59 -11.49 18.13 -8.46
N TRP A 60 -11.37 19.29 -9.12
CA TRP A 60 -12.04 20.55 -8.71
C TRP A 60 -13.56 20.39 -8.52
N GLY A 61 -14.20 19.50 -9.27
CA GLY A 61 -15.62 19.20 -9.11
C GLY A 61 -15.96 18.60 -7.75
N MET A 62 -15.12 17.70 -7.23
CA MET A 62 -15.30 17.09 -5.90
C MET A 62 -15.11 18.12 -4.78
N GLU A 63 -14.18 19.04 -4.95
CA GLU A 63 -13.99 20.14 -4.01
C GLU A 63 -15.24 21.04 -3.92
N LEU A 64 -15.86 21.37 -5.06
CA LEU A 64 -17.10 22.14 -5.07
C LEU A 64 -18.28 21.36 -4.46
N LEU A 65 -18.36 20.05 -4.69
CA LEU A 65 -19.37 19.19 -4.07
C LEU A 65 -19.26 19.22 -2.53
N ILE A 66 -18.06 19.22 -1.96
CA ILE A 66 -17.89 19.38 -0.51
C ILE A 66 -18.29 20.79 -0.05
N LEU A 67 -17.97 21.81 -0.84
CA LEU A 67 -18.10 23.21 -0.44
C LEU A 67 -19.52 23.76 -0.54
N ILE A 68 -20.33 23.30 -1.50
CA ILE A 68 -21.71 23.76 -1.72
C ILE A 68 -22.59 23.54 -0.47
N PRO A 69 -22.69 22.32 0.11
CA PRO A 69 -23.44 22.06 1.33
C PRO A 69 -23.01 22.97 2.48
N LEU A 70 -21.70 23.04 2.75
CA LEU A 70 -21.12 23.86 3.82
C LEU A 70 -21.49 25.33 3.67
N THR A 71 -21.45 25.83 2.44
CA THR A 71 -21.81 27.21 2.11
C THR A 71 -23.29 27.46 2.33
N MET A 72 -24.18 26.55 1.88
CA MET A 72 -25.62 26.69 2.04
C MET A 72 -26.02 26.77 3.52
N HIS A 73 -25.51 25.88 4.37
CA HIS A 73 -25.83 25.93 5.80
C HIS A 73 -25.29 27.20 6.49
N VAL A 74 -24.07 27.63 6.14
CA VAL A 74 -23.51 28.90 6.67
C VAL A 74 -24.34 30.10 6.22
N TRP A 75 -24.80 30.14 4.96
CA TRP A 75 -25.66 31.21 4.46
C TRP A 75 -27.04 31.18 5.09
N GLY A 76 -27.62 29.99 5.26
CA GLY A 76 -28.85 29.74 6.00
C GLY A 76 -28.86 30.46 7.34
N GLY A 77 -27.83 30.17 8.14
CA GLY A 77 -27.71 30.72 9.50
C GLY A 77 -27.29 32.18 9.53
N VAL A 78 -26.14 32.49 8.95
CA VAL A 78 -25.51 33.82 9.08
C VAL A 78 -26.36 34.89 8.40
N LEU A 79 -26.84 34.64 7.17
CA LEU A 79 -27.61 35.61 6.40
C LEU A 79 -29.12 35.55 6.70
N GLY A 80 -29.55 34.66 7.60
CA GLY A 80 -30.95 34.47 7.94
C GLY A 80 -31.78 33.86 6.82
N LEU A 81 -31.17 33.14 5.86
CA LEU A 81 -31.91 32.55 4.74
C LEU A 81 -32.84 31.43 5.16
N TYR A 82 -32.68 30.87 6.37
CA TYR A 82 -33.65 29.94 6.93
C TYR A 82 -35.07 30.53 7.10
N SER A 83 -35.22 31.86 7.11
CA SER A 83 -36.55 32.48 7.08
C SER A 83 -37.22 32.44 5.70
N VAL A 84 -36.48 32.12 4.64
CA VAL A 84 -37.01 32.03 3.27
C VAL A 84 -37.75 30.69 3.12
N PRO A 85 -39.00 30.68 2.61
CA PRO A 85 -39.77 29.45 2.46
C PRO A 85 -38.99 28.37 1.70
N TYR A 86 -39.00 27.15 2.24
CA TYR A 86 -38.34 25.96 1.68
C TYR A 86 -36.81 26.03 1.56
N TYR A 87 -36.15 27.11 1.96
CA TYR A 87 -34.68 27.21 1.86
C TYR A 87 -34.00 26.05 2.57
N ASP A 88 -34.44 25.80 3.80
CA ASP A 88 -33.96 24.72 4.64
C ASP A 88 -34.11 23.35 3.95
N LYS A 89 -35.32 23.03 3.50
CA LYS A 89 -35.60 21.75 2.82
C LYS A 89 -34.84 21.57 1.51
N VAL A 90 -34.58 22.67 0.79
CA VAL A 90 -33.72 22.67 -0.40
C VAL A 90 -32.26 22.45 -0.01
N ALA A 91 -31.78 23.05 1.08
CA ALA A 91 -30.45 22.83 1.61
C ALA A 91 -30.26 21.36 2.02
N HIS A 92 -31.16 20.79 2.82
CA HIS A 92 -31.13 19.37 3.20
C HIS A 92 -31.13 18.45 1.98
N PHE A 93 -32.05 18.64 1.04
CA PHE A 93 -32.09 17.83 -0.18
C PHE A 93 -30.79 17.90 -1.00
N ILE A 94 -30.26 19.10 -1.24
CA ILE A 94 -29.03 19.28 -2.04
C ILE A 94 -27.82 18.71 -1.30
N SER A 95 -27.68 19.00 0.00
CA SER A 95 -26.62 18.48 0.86
C SER A 95 -26.60 16.95 0.83
N SER A 96 -27.76 16.33 1.04
CA SER A 96 -27.91 14.88 1.06
C SER A 96 -27.70 14.23 -0.31
N ALA A 97 -28.14 14.88 -1.40
CA ALA A 97 -27.86 14.38 -2.75
C ALA A 97 -26.36 14.38 -3.07
N ILE A 98 -25.64 15.42 -2.63
CA ILE A 98 -24.20 15.51 -2.83
C ILE A 98 -23.46 14.48 -1.96
N ILE A 99 -23.85 14.32 -0.70
CA ILE A 99 -23.30 13.30 0.19
C ILE A 99 -23.52 11.89 -0.38
N ALA A 100 -24.73 11.60 -0.86
CA ALA A 100 -25.07 10.35 -1.52
C ALA A 100 -24.19 10.10 -2.76
N PHE A 101 -23.91 11.15 -3.54
CA PHE A 101 -23.08 11.05 -4.74
C PHE A 101 -21.60 10.83 -4.38
N LEU A 102 -21.07 11.52 -3.38
CA LEU A 102 -19.70 11.29 -2.88
C LEU A 102 -19.55 9.86 -2.36
N ALA A 103 -20.54 9.34 -1.64
CA ALA A 103 -20.58 7.96 -1.17
C ALA A 103 -20.62 6.97 -2.35
N LEU A 104 -21.42 7.24 -3.38
CA LEU A 104 -21.50 6.42 -4.59
C LEU A 104 -20.15 6.32 -5.28
N ILE A 105 -19.48 7.45 -5.52
CA ILE A 105 -18.16 7.46 -6.16
C ILE A 105 -17.15 6.73 -5.29
N THR A 106 -17.17 6.93 -3.97
CA THR A 106 -16.24 6.27 -3.04
C THR A 106 -16.41 4.75 -3.08
N ILE A 107 -17.64 4.24 -2.95
CA ILE A 107 -17.94 2.81 -3.02
C ILE A 107 -17.57 2.23 -4.38
N TYR A 108 -17.84 2.95 -5.46
CA TYR A 108 -17.51 2.48 -6.79
C TYR A 108 -15.99 2.42 -7.04
N VAL A 109 -15.21 3.38 -6.52
CA VAL A 109 -13.74 3.30 -6.53
C VAL A 109 -13.27 2.09 -5.72
N LEU A 110 -13.84 1.86 -4.54
CA LEU A 110 -13.47 0.70 -3.71
C LEU A 110 -13.80 -0.63 -4.40
N ASP A 111 -14.98 -0.76 -5.00
CA ASP A 111 -15.39 -1.96 -5.74
C ASP A 111 -14.45 -2.28 -6.93
N VAL A 112 -13.93 -1.24 -7.60
CA VAL A 112 -13.03 -1.39 -8.75
C VAL A 112 -11.59 -1.66 -8.34
N TYR A 113 -11.07 -0.97 -7.31
CA TYR A 113 -9.64 -0.97 -6.98
C TYR A 113 -9.28 -1.78 -5.71
N TRP A 114 -10.27 -2.23 -4.93
CA TRP A 114 -10.05 -3.02 -3.72
C TRP A 114 -10.78 -4.36 -3.80
N GLU A 115 -10.00 -5.44 -3.87
CA GLU A 115 -10.53 -6.81 -4.01
C GLU A 115 -11.41 -7.28 -2.85
N GLY A 116 -11.29 -6.64 -1.68
CA GLY A 116 -12.07 -6.97 -0.48
C GLY A 116 -13.53 -6.54 -0.53
N LEU A 117 -13.93 -5.70 -1.49
CA LEU A 117 -15.30 -5.26 -1.68
C LEU A 117 -15.74 -5.58 -3.10
N LYS A 118 -16.75 -6.43 -3.24
CA LYS A 118 -17.46 -6.61 -4.50
C LYS A 118 -18.95 -6.46 -4.28
N MET A 119 -19.57 -5.52 -4.98
CA MET A 119 -20.98 -5.19 -4.85
C MET A 119 -21.68 -5.30 -6.19
N ASP A 120 -22.87 -5.91 -6.21
CA ASP A 120 -23.76 -5.77 -7.35
C ASP A 120 -24.42 -4.37 -7.35
N LEU A 121 -24.96 -3.95 -8.49
CA LEU A 121 -25.53 -2.61 -8.63
C LEU A 121 -26.72 -2.36 -7.69
N LEU A 122 -27.48 -3.41 -7.34
CA LEU A 122 -28.60 -3.30 -6.42
C LEU A 122 -28.11 -3.00 -5.00
N MET A 123 -27.08 -3.71 -4.54
CA MET A 123 -26.50 -3.51 -3.23
C MET A 123 -25.83 -2.14 -3.12
N VAL A 124 -25.18 -1.64 -4.19
CA VAL A 124 -24.66 -0.26 -4.25
C VAL A 124 -25.82 0.74 -4.05
N GLY A 125 -26.89 0.64 -4.86
CA GLY A 125 -28.03 1.55 -4.76
C GLY A 125 -28.67 1.53 -3.37
N PHE A 126 -28.89 0.35 -2.80
CA PHE A 126 -29.42 0.19 -1.45
C PHE A 126 -28.49 0.77 -0.38
N PHE A 127 -27.18 0.52 -0.48
CA PHE A 127 -26.18 1.07 0.44
C PHE A 127 -26.21 2.61 0.44
N ILE A 128 -26.29 3.25 -0.73
CA ILE A 128 -26.34 4.71 -0.82
C ILE A 128 -27.57 5.30 -0.13
N VAL A 129 -28.73 4.64 -0.25
CA VAL A 129 -29.95 5.07 0.45
C VAL A 129 -29.75 5.01 1.96
N ILE A 130 -29.35 3.85 2.50
CA ILE A 130 -29.19 3.70 3.97
C ILE A 130 -28.09 4.60 4.52
N PHE A 131 -27.00 4.80 3.78
CA PHE A 131 -25.88 5.64 4.17
C PHE A 131 -26.30 7.12 4.25
N THR A 132 -27.08 7.58 3.27
CA THR A 132 -27.58 8.96 3.24
C THR A 132 -28.51 9.23 4.42
N ILE A 133 -29.46 8.32 4.69
CA ILE A 133 -30.37 8.42 5.84
C ILE A 133 -29.60 8.42 7.16
N ALA A 134 -28.57 7.57 7.28
CA ALA A 134 -27.75 7.51 8.49
C ALA A 134 -27.00 8.83 8.74
N LEU A 135 -26.46 9.46 7.70
CA LEU A 135 -25.80 10.77 7.84
C LEU A 135 -26.79 11.90 8.14
N GLY A 136 -27.98 11.90 7.53
CA GLY A 136 -29.06 12.81 7.90
C GLY A 136 -29.44 12.66 9.37
N GLY A 137 -29.62 11.43 9.85
CA GLY A 137 -29.88 11.15 11.27
C GLY A 137 -28.76 11.63 12.20
N ILE A 138 -27.49 11.49 11.81
CA ILE A 138 -26.35 12.03 12.57
C ILE A 138 -26.41 13.56 12.63
N TRP A 139 -26.80 14.22 11.54
CA TRP A 139 -26.98 15.67 11.49
C TRP A 139 -28.07 16.13 12.47
N GLU A 140 -29.26 15.52 12.43
CA GLU A 140 -30.37 15.83 13.36
C GLU A 140 -29.99 15.59 14.83
N ILE A 141 -29.24 14.53 15.13
CA ILE A 141 -28.70 14.30 16.47
C ILE A 141 -27.74 15.42 16.86
N GLY A 142 -26.92 15.89 15.92
CA GLY A 142 -26.03 17.03 16.11
C GLY A 142 -26.78 18.31 16.47
N GLU A 143 -27.88 18.59 15.78
CA GLU A 143 -28.76 19.73 16.07
C GLU A 143 -29.36 19.62 17.47
N TYR A 144 -29.93 18.46 17.81
CA TYR A 144 -30.45 18.18 19.15
C TYR A 144 -29.39 18.39 20.24
N VAL A 145 -28.18 17.85 20.05
CA VAL A 145 -27.07 18.01 21.00
C VAL A 145 -26.64 19.46 21.11
N SER A 146 -26.62 20.20 20.00
CA SER A 146 -26.28 21.62 19.99
C SER A 146 -27.27 22.44 20.83
N ASP A 147 -28.56 22.11 20.76
CA ASP A 147 -29.62 22.76 21.53
C ASP A 147 -29.55 22.51 23.03
N LEU A 148 -28.93 21.40 23.45
CA LEU A 148 -28.66 21.07 24.85
C LEU A 148 -27.46 21.84 25.40
N ILE A 149 -26.40 21.99 24.59
CA ILE A 149 -25.15 22.62 25.01
C ILE A 149 -25.29 24.15 24.97
N ILE A 150 -25.98 24.70 23.97
CA ILE A 150 -26.10 26.14 23.73
C ILE A 150 -27.38 26.65 24.38
N VAL A 151 -27.30 26.86 25.70
CA VAL A 151 -28.43 27.35 26.49
C VAL A 151 -28.69 28.83 26.20
N GLY A 152 -29.91 29.15 25.78
CA GLY A 152 -30.35 30.53 25.49
C GLY A 152 -30.00 31.04 24.09
N GLY A 153 -29.39 30.20 23.23
CA GLY A 153 -29.18 30.49 21.82
C GLY A 153 -30.40 30.16 20.95
N PRO A 154 -30.33 30.46 19.63
CA PRO A 154 -31.31 30.01 18.65
C PRO A 154 -31.39 28.48 18.69
N LYS A 155 -32.60 27.94 18.54
CA LYS A 155 -32.79 26.49 18.44
C LYS A 155 -32.50 26.03 17.03
N ALA A 156 -31.60 25.06 16.90
CA ALA A 156 -31.35 24.35 15.66
C ALA A 156 -32.56 23.45 15.35
N GLN A 157 -33.04 22.69 16.34
CA GLN A 157 -34.20 21.84 16.16
C GLN A 157 -35.50 22.62 16.39
N VAL A 158 -36.13 23.07 15.31
CA VAL A 158 -37.29 23.98 15.38
C VAL A 158 -38.57 23.24 15.81
N SER A 159 -38.84 22.07 15.23
CA SER A 159 -40.01 21.27 15.57
C SER A 159 -39.86 19.80 15.17
N LEU A 160 -40.75 18.94 15.66
CA LEU A 160 -40.82 17.54 15.20
C LEU A 160 -41.11 17.45 13.70
N GLU A 161 -42.00 18.29 13.18
CA GLU A 161 -42.36 18.29 11.76
C GLU A 161 -41.15 18.64 10.89
N ASP A 162 -40.35 19.60 11.35
CA ASP A 162 -39.14 20.08 10.68
C ASP A 162 -38.12 18.94 10.48
N THR A 163 -37.64 18.37 11.59
CA THR A 163 -36.75 17.20 11.61
C THR A 163 -37.28 16.03 10.77
N MET A 164 -38.57 15.72 10.89
CA MET A 164 -39.15 14.61 10.12
C MET A 164 -39.14 14.90 8.62
N MET A 165 -39.38 16.15 8.23
CA MET A 165 -39.31 16.56 6.83
C MET A 165 -37.87 16.53 6.32
N ASP A 166 -36.86 16.93 7.10
CA ASP A 166 -35.46 16.87 6.68
C ASP A 166 -35.02 15.44 6.39
N LEU A 167 -35.32 14.49 7.29
CA LEU A 167 -35.03 13.08 7.05
C LEU A 167 -35.78 12.51 5.84
N ILE A 168 -36.98 13.01 5.53
CA ILE A 168 -37.72 12.62 4.32
C ILE A 168 -37.02 13.16 3.06
N TYR A 169 -36.60 14.43 3.05
CA TYR A 169 -35.87 15.01 1.93
C TYR A 169 -34.51 14.31 1.73
N ASP A 170 -33.82 13.97 2.80
CA ASP A 170 -32.57 13.20 2.78
C ASP A 170 -32.79 11.80 2.18
N THR A 171 -33.87 11.13 2.58
CA THR A 171 -34.26 9.82 2.04
C THR A 171 -34.54 9.90 0.54
N ILE A 172 -35.30 10.91 0.11
CA ILE A 172 -35.63 11.12 -1.32
C ILE A 172 -34.34 11.37 -2.11
N ALA A 173 -33.44 12.22 -1.60
CA ALA A 173 -32.15 12.49 -2.22
C ALA A 173 -31.31 11.21 -2.38
N GLY A 174 -31.21 10.40 -1.32
CA GLY A 174 -30.51 9.13 -1.33
C GLY A 174 -31.09 8.14 -2.36
N ILE A 175 -32.41 8.04 -2.46
CA ILE A 175 -33.10 7.17 -3.45
C ILE A 175 -32.80 7.65 -4.88
N LEU A 176 -32.97 8.94 -5.15
CA LEU A 176 -32.74 9.49 -6.49
C LEU A 176 -31.29 9.31 -6.94
N VAL A 177 -30.33 9.56 -6.05
CA VAL A 177 -28.91 9.40 -6.35
C VAL A 177 -28.50 7.93 -6.42
N GLY A 178 -29.03 7.06 -5.56
CA GLY A 178 -28.78 5.62 -5.62
C GLY A 178 -29.26 5.00 -6.93
N ILE A 179 -30.48 5.33 -7.37
CA ILE A 179 -31.03 4.84 -8.64
C ILE A 179 -30.30 5.48 -9.84
N GLY A 180 -30.22 6.82 -9.88
CA GLY A 180 -29.58 7.52 -11.00
C GLY A 180 -28.09 7.16 -11.12
N GLY A 181 -27.41 7.06 -9.99
CA GLY A 181 -26.00 6.68 -9.89
C GLY A 181 -25.71 5.28 -10.40
N THR A 182 -26.50 4.28 -9.98
CA THR A 182 -26.34 2.89 -10.46
C THR A 182 -26.66 2.76 -11.95
N MET A 183 -27.64 3.53 -12.47
CA MET A 183 -27.88 3.62 -13.91
C MET A 183 -26.70 4.25 -14.66
N ALA A 184 -26.12 5.33 -14.13
CA ALA A 184 -24.95 5.99 -14.71
C ALA A 184 -23.70 5.10 -14.70
N ILE A 185 -23.48 4.32 -13.63
CA ILE A 185 -22.43 3.29 -13.57
C ILE A 185 -22.63 2.27 -14.70
N ARG A 186 -23.86 1.75 -14.86
CA ARG A 186 -24.17 0.78 -15.91
C ARG A 186 -23.94 1.32 -17.32
N ARG A 187 -24.10 2.64 -17.52
CA ARG A 187 -23.83 3.34 -18.80
C ARG A 187 -22.36 3.72 -18.99
N GLY A 188 -21.52 3.56 -17.96
CA GLY A 188 -20.10 3.92 -18.00
C GLY A 188 -19.83 5.42 -17.90
N GLU A 189 -20.78 6.23 -17.43
CA GLU A 189 -20.68 7.69 -17.41
C GLU A 189 -19.60 8.21 -16.43
N PHE A 190 -19.24 7.41 -15.40
CA PHE A 190 -18.23 7.80 -14.40
C PHE A 190 -16.81 7.33 -14.71
N ARG A 191 -16.57 6.71 -15.87
CA ARG A 191 -15.28 6.08 -16.20
C ARG A 191 -14.08 7.02 -16.00
N ASP A 192 -14.18 8.27 -16.45
CA ASP A 192 -13.07 9.24 -16.36
C ASP A 192 -12.78 9.64 -14.91
N ILE A 193 -13.83 9.90 -14.13
CA ILE A 193 -13.72 10.25 -12.71
C ILE A 193 -13.09 9.09 -11.94
N ILE A 194 -13.57 7.87 -12.17
CA ILE A 194 -13.08 6.67 -11.50
C ILE A 194 -11.64 6.35 -11.89
N THR A 195 -11.28 6.49 -13.16
CA THR A 195 -9.88 6.28 -13.60
C THR A 195 -8.94 7.29 -12.93
N SER A 196 -9.38 8.54 -12.77
CA SER A 196 -8.57 9.58 -12.10
C SER A 196 -8.37 9.29 -10.62
N LEU A 197 -9.46 8.96 -9.90
CA LEU A 197 -9.42 8.65 -8.47
C LEU A 197 -8.75 7.31 -8.18
N GLY A 198 -8.91 6.34 -9.08
CA GLY A 198 -8.28 5.04 -9.03
C GLY A 198 -6.76 5.10 -9.04
N LYS A 199 -6.19 5.92 -9.94
CA LYS A 199 -4.74 6.19 -9.94
C LYS A 199 -4.27 6.80 -8.62
N GLU A 200 -5.05 7.68 -8.01
CA GLU A 200 -4.73 8.23 -6.68
C GLU A 200 -4.87 7.18 -5.57
N ALA A 201 -5.83 6.27 -5.67
CA ALA A 201 -6.01 5.16 -4.73
C ALA A 201 -4.86 4.13 -4.82
N GLU A 202 -4.42 3.78 -6.03
CA GLU A 202 -3.25 2.92 -6.27
C GLU A 202 -1.98 3.53 -5.65
N LYS A 203 -1.77 4.84 -5.81
CA LYS A 203 -0.65 5.52 -5.13
C LYS A 203 -0.67 5.33 -3.62
N LEU A 204 -1.84 5.32 -2.98
CA LEU A 204 -1.94 5.09 -1.53
C LEU A 204 -1.61 3.64 -1.16
N ARG A 205 -2.11 2.70 -1.95
CA ARG A 205 -1.84 1.27 -1.78
C ARG A 205 -0.35 0.96 -1.90
N ASP A 206 0.32 1.54 -2.88
CA ASP A 206 1.70 1.18 -3.22
C ASP A 206 2.73 2.03 -2.45
N ARG A 207 2.31 3.11 -1.77
CA ARG A 207 3.18 3.99 -0.98
C ARG A 207 4.05 3.27 0.05
N PRO A 208 3.56 2.28 0.83
CA PRO A 208 4.40 1.51 1.76
C PRO A 208 5.47 0.68 1.03
N PHE A 209 5.11 0.08 -0.11
CA PHE A 209 6.02 -0.71 -0.93
C PHE A 209 7.15 0.18 -1.49
N VAL A 210 6.81 1.32 -2.07
CA VAL A 210 7.79 2.29 -2.63
C VAL A 210 8.74 2.80 -1.54
N GLN A 211 8.25 3.07 -0.33
CA GLN A 211 9.11 3.47 0.80
C GLN A 211 10.04 2.33 1.23
N ALA A 212 9.52 1.11 1.35
CA ALA A 212 10.32 -0.06 1.71
C ALA A 212 11.39 -0.36 0.65
N LYS A 213 11.05 -0.21 -0.64
CA LYS A 213 11.98 -0.33 -1.77
C LYS A 213 13.10 0.68 -1.68
N ARG A 214 12.80 1.96 -1.45
CA ARG A 214 13.82 3.01 -1.30
C ARG A 214 14.80 2.70 -0.16
N ALA A 215 14.28 2.28 0.99
CA ALA A 215 15.10 1.88 2.13
C ALA A 215 15.98 0.67 1.80
N ALA A 216 15.41 -0.37 1.17
CA ALA A 216 16.15 -1.57 0.80
C ALA A 216 17.26 -1.30 -0.23
N VAL A 217 16.99 -0.47 -1.24
CA VAL A 217 18.00 -0.06 -2.23
C VAL A 217 19.11 0.77 -1.57
N GLN A 218 18.78 1.67 -0.64
CA GLN A 218 19.80 2.40 0.13
C GLN A 218 20.67 1.46 0.96
N SER A 219 20.08 0.49 1.65
CA SER A 219 20.82 -0.53 2.40
C SER A 219 21.70 -1.39 1.49
N LEU A 220 21.22 -1.76 0.30
CA LEU A 220 22.02 -2.48 -0.69
C LEU A 220 23.24 -1.66 -1.14
N GLN A 221 23.06 -0.37 -1.46
CA GLN A 221 24.16 0.51 -1.86
C GLN A 221 25.20 0.67 -0.73
N GLN A 222 24.76 0.74 0.52
CA GLN A 222 25.66 0.76 1.66
C GLN A 222 26.46 -0.55 1.78
N ALA A 223 25.80 -1.71 1.67
CA ALA A 223 26.45 -3.02 1.73
C ALA A 223 27.45 -3.23 0.58
N ILE A 224 27.15 -2.72 -0.63
CA ILE A 224 28.08 -2.70 -1.76
C ILE A 224 29.32 -1.87 -1.41
N GLY A 225 29.14 -0.66 -0.86
CA GLY A 225 30.25 0.21 -0.45
C GLY A 225 31.12 -0.37 0.66
N GLN A 226 30.56 -1.25 1.49
CA GLN A 226 31.26 -1.96 2.56
C GLN A 226 31.90 -3.28 2.10
N GLY A 227 31.64 -3.72 0.87
CA GLY A 227 32.16 -4.99 0.34
C GLY A 227 31.48 -6.24 0.93
N GLU A 228 30.28 -6.10 1.49
CA GLU A 228 29.54 -7.20 2.14
C GLU A 228 28.69 -8.03 1.14
N VAL A 229 28.59 -7.58 -0.12
CA VAL A 229 27.78 -8.21 -1.16
C VAL A 229 28.66 -9.04 -2.09
N ASP A 230 28.26 -10.30 -2.33
CA ASP A 230 28.90 -11.17 -3.32
C ASP A 230 28.79 -10.53 -4.71
N ARG A 231 29.93 -10.34 -5.38
CA ARG A 231 30.00 -9.67 -6.69
C ARG A 231 29.22 -10.42 -7.77
N ARG A 232 29.11 -11.75 -7.68
CA ARG A 232 28.34 -12.57 -8.62
C ARG A 232 26.85 -12.32 -8.54
N ALA A 233 26.34 -11.85 -7.39
CA ALA A 233 24.93 -11.50 -7.23
C ALA A 233 24.58 -10.11 -7.81
N LEU A 234 25.54 -9.20 -7.95
CA LEU A 234 25.26 -7.79 -8.28
C LEU A 234 24.42 -7.61 -9.56
N PRO A 235 24.74 -8.26 -10.70
CA PRO A 235 23.96 -8.06 -11.92
C PRO A 235 22.48 -8.43 -11.75
N LEU A 236 22.20 -9.51 -11.03
CA LEU A 236 20.86 -9.97 -10.72
C LEU A 236 20.14 -9.02 -9.76
N LEU A 237 20.83 -8.54 -8.72
CA LEU A 237 20.27 -7.59 -7.77
C LEU A 237 19.91 -6.27 -8.46
N GLU A 238 20.77 -5.75 -9.34
CA GLU A 238 20.50 -4.55 -10.11
C GLU A 238 19.31 -4.74 -11.05
N ALA A 239 19.26 -5.87 -11.78
CA ALA A 239 18.15 -6.18 -12.68
C ALA A 239 16.81 -6.23 -11.95
N LEU A 240 16.74 -6.89 -10.78
CA LEU A 240 15.53 -6.96 -9.97
C LEU A 240 15.12 -5.58 -9.41
N ASN A 241 16.06 -4.83 -8.83
CA ASN A 241 15.72 -3.54 -8.22
C ASN A 241 15.36 -2.45 -9.23
N ALA A 242 15.78 -2.59 -10.50
CA ALA A 242 15.42 -1.69 -11.59
C ALA A 242 13.94 -1.76 -11.99
N ARG A 243 13.25 -2.87 -11.71
CA ARG A 243 11.83 -3.09 -12.03
C ARG A 243 10.92 -2.54 -10.97
N GLU A 244 9.88 -1.79 -11.32
CA GLU A 244 9.01 -1.08 -10.36
C GLU A 244 8.42 -2.01 -9.30
N ASP A 245 8.01 -3.22 -9.72
CA ASP A 245 7.30 -4.20 -8.90
C ASP A 245 8.17 -5.03 -7.95
N TYR A 246 9.49 -4.88 -8.00
CA TYR A 246 10.42 -5.74 -7.28
C TYR A 246 11.46 -4.95 -6.48
N PHE A 247 11.87 -5.49 -5.34
CA PHE A 247 13.12 -5.10 -4.67
C PHE A 247 13.71 -6.23 -3.84
N THR A 248 15.04 -6.27 -3.75
CA THR A 248 15.76 -7.32 -3.01
C THR A 248 15.92 -6.95 -1.54
N THR A 249 15.85 -7.93 -0.65
CA THR A 249 16.03 -7.73 0.81
C THR A 249 17.26 -8.42 1.37
N SER A 250 17.61 -9.59 0.86
CA SER A 250 18.87 -10.29 1.15
C SER A 250 19.20 -11.26 0.03
N SER A 251 20.47 -11.62 -0.08
CA SER A 251 20.98 -12.47 -1.17
C SER A 251 22.24 -13.23 -0.76
N CYS A 252 22.41 -14.42 -1.33
CA CYS A 252 23.62 -15.23 -1.30
C CYS A 252 23.77 -15.88 -2.68
N ALA A 253 24.93 -15.76 -3.33
CA ALA A 253 25.14 -16.29 -4.69
C ALA A 253 25.57 -17.78 -4.72
N GLY A 254 25.45 -18.47 -3.59
CA GLY A 254 25.93 -19.85 -3.42
C GLY A 254 27.41 -19.91 -3.04
N ARG A 255 27.81 -20.95 -2.31
CA ARG A 255 29.17 -21.08 -1.77
C ARG A 255 29.48 -22.51 -1.35
N ILE A 256 30.77 -22.85 -1.36
CA ILE A 256 31.28 -24.03 -0.66
C ILE A 256 31.82 -23.56 0.69
N VAL A 257 31.50 -24.26 1.78
CA VAL A 257 31.98 -23.95 3.12
C VAL A 257 32.47 -25.21 3.82
N LEU A 258 33.57 -25.07 4.54
CA LEU A 258 34.03 -26.08 5.49
C LEU A 258 33.72 -25.59 6.90
N LEU A 259 32.88 -26.35 7.60
CA LEU A 259 32.40 -26.02 8.94
C LEU A 259 32.92 -27.04 9.96
N GLU A 260 33.24 -26.53 11.15
CA GLU A 260 33.39 -27.32 12.36
C GLU A 260 32.16 -27.09 13.25
N VAL A 261 31.46 -28.17 13.62
CA VAL A 261 30.20 -28.09 14.38
C VAL A 261 30.26 -29.00 15.59
N SER A 262 29.90 -28.49 16.76
CA SER A 262 29.90 -29.25 18.02
C SER A 262 28.84 -30.36 18.06
N SER A 263 27.66 -30.12 17.47
CA SER A 263 26.58 -31.09 17.34
C SER A 263 25.66 -30.78 16.15
N ILE A 264 25.04 -31.82 15.58
CA ILE A 264 24.11 -31.67 14.44
C ILE A 264 22.91 -30.80 14.86
N GLY A 265 22.61 -29.77 14.07
CA GLY A 265 21.50 -28.84 14.29
C GLY A 265 21.82 -27.60 15.14
N ASN A 266 22.99 -27.55 15.81
CA ASN A 266 23.42 -26.37 16.56
C ASN A 266 24.19 -25.40 15.64
N LYS A 267 23.46 -24.51 14.96
CA LYS A 267 24.07 -23.49 14.07
C LYS A 267 24.77 -22.34 14.81
N THR A 268 24.50 -22.16 16.10
CA THR A 268 25.07 -21.07 16.91
C THR A 268 26.55 -21.28 17.26
N ASP A 269 26.97 -22.54 17.37
CA ASP A 269 28.36 -22.90 17.68
C ASP A 269 29.16 -23.36 16.44
N ALA A 270 28.61 -23.16 15.24
CA ALA A 270 29.28 -23.55 14.00
C ALA A 270 30.43 -22.59 13.68
N ARG A 271 31.64 -23.13 13.60
CA ARG A 271 32.86 -22.38 13.25
C ARG A 271 33.16 -22.56 11.77
N PHE A 272 33.17 -21.46 11.02
CA PHE A 272 33.60 -21.45 9.62
C PHE A 272 35.12 -21.59 9.56
N LEU A 273 35.61 -22.73 9.05
CA LEU A 273 37.03 -22.94 8.85
C LEU A 273 37.51 -22.24 7.59
N GLU A 274 36.73 -22.35 6.51
CA GLU A 274 36.98 -21.67 5.24
C GLU A 274 35.69 -21.54 4.40
N LYS A 275 35.67 -20.54 3.52
CA LYS A 275 34.59 -20.30 2.56
C LYS A 275 35.20 -20.11 1.17
N TRP A 276 34.67 -20.83 0.19
CA TRP A 276 35.05 -20.71 -1.21
C TRP A 276 33.88 -20.23 -2.06
N GLU A 277 34.15 -19.20 -2.85
CA GLU A 277 33.24 -18.64 -3.86
C GLU A 277 33.65 -19.08 -5.28
N GLU A 278 34.84 -19.67 -5.42
CA GLU A 278 35.40 -20.24 -6.64
C GLU A 278 35.71 -21.73 -6.45
N PRO A 279 35.89 -22.52 -7.53
CA PRO A 279 36.25 -23.93 -7.42
C PRO A 279 37.51 -24.15 -6.56
N MET A 280 37.50 -25.24 -5.79
CA MET A 280 38.58 -25.58 -4.86
C MET A 280 39.19 -26.95 -5.17
N ASP A 281 40.42 -27.16 -4.72
CA ASP A 281 41.09 -28.46 -4.79
C ASP A 281 41.21 -29.11 -3.41
N VAL A 282 41.63 -30.37 -3.41
CA VAL A 282 41.80 -31.17 -2.19
C VAL A 282 42.84 -30.55 -1.25
N ALA A 283 43.86 -29.89 -1.80
CA ALA A 283 44.89 -29.19 -1.02
C ALA A 283 44.31 -28.00 -0.25
N ALA A 284 43.36 -27.26 -0.82
CA ALA A 284 42.65 -26.18 -0.15
C ALA A 284 41.85 -26.72 1.05
N VAL A 285 41.20 -27.88 0.92
CA VAL A 285 40.49 -28.53 2.02
C VAL A 285 41.47 -28.90 3.14
N HIS A 286 42.61 -29.53 2.82
CA HIS A 286 43.64 -29.84 3.80
C HIS A 286 44.19 -28.60 4.51
N THR A 287 44.35 -27.49 3.79
CA THR A 287 44.82 -26.22 4.35
C THR A 287 43.80 -25.64 5.35
N ALA A 288 42.51 -25.66 4.99
CA ALA A 288 41.44 -25.20 5.86
C ALA A 288 41.32 -26.05 7.14
N LEU A 289 41.53 -27.36 7.02
CA LEU A 289 41.48 -28.31 8.14
C LEU A 289 42.57 -28.10 9.19
N ALA A 290 43.68 -27.44 8.85
CA ALA A 290 44.71 -27.09 9.85
C ALA A 290 44.17 -26.16 10.95
N ARG A 291 43.01 -25.52 10.73
CA ARG A 291 42.32 -24.67 11.70
C ARG A 291 41.30 -25.43 12.54
N ALA A 292 41.03 -26.71 12.30
CA ALA A 292 40.06 -27.47 13.10
C ALA A 292 40.65 -27.94 14.44
N GLU A 293 39.81 -28.00 15.46
CA GLU A 293 40.17 -28.37 16.83
C GLU A 293 39.31 -29.52 17.36
N SER A 294 37.99 -29.34 17.43
CA SER A 294 37.06 -30.29 18.05
C SER A 294 35.65 -30.17 17.48
N GLY A 295 34.99 -31.31 17.27
CA GLY A 295 33.66 -31.37 16.65
C GLY A 295 33.65 -32.07 15.30
N GLN A 296 32.50 -32.09 14.65
CA GLN A 296 32.32 -32.69 13.33
C GLN A 296 32.72 -31.71 12.22
N LEU A 297 33.41 -32.24 11.22
CA LEU A 297 33.86 -31.50 10.05
C LEU A 297 32.87 -31.74 8.90
N TRP A 298 32.29 -30.67 8.38
CA TRP A 298 31.27 -30.72 7.34
C TRP A 298 31.70 -29.88 6.15
N LEU A 299 31.76 -30.49 4.97
CA LEU A 299 31.87 -29.76 3.72
C LEU A 299 30.47 -29.59 3.13
N MET A 300 30.06 -28.35 2.96
CA MET A 300 28.73 -28.01 2.45
C MET A 300 28.84 -27.18 1.17
N ALA A 301 28.09 -27.53 0.14
CA ALA A 301 27.86 -26.70 -1.03
C ALA A 301 26.42 -26.19 -0.98
N GLN A 302 26.24 -24.88 -0.75
CA GLN A 302 24.94 -24.25 -0.52
C GLN A 302 24.47 -23.47 -1.75
N PRO A 303 23.20 -23.60 -2.16
CA PRO A 303 22.67 -22.95 -3.36
C PRO A 303 22.56 -21.42 -3.23
N PRO A 304 22.44 -20.71 -4.36
CA PRO A 304 22.07 -19.31 -4.36
C PRO A 304 20.65 -19.15 -3.81
N ILE A 305 20.47 -18.13 -2.97
CA ILE A 305 19.20 -17.80 -2.34
C ILE A 305 19.01 -16.29 -2.41
N PHE A 306 17.88 -15.85 -2.96
CA PHE A 306 17.51 -14.44 -3.04
C PHE A 306 16.13 -14.21 -2.43
N HIS A 307 16.00 -13.18 -1.61
CA HIS A 307 14.72 -12.74 -1.09
C HIS A 307 14.29 -11.47 -1.78
N VAL A 308 13.20 -11.56 -2.54
CA VAL A 308 12.63 -10.47 -3.33
C VAL A 308 11.25 -10.13 -2.77
N ALA A 309 11.02 -8.85 -2.50
CA ALA A 309 9.69 -8.35 -2.18
C ALA A 309 8.98 -7.91 -3.47
N THR A 310 7.69 -8.24 -3.57
CA THR A 310 6.83 -7.90 -4.72
C THR A 310 5.66 -7.01 -4.30
N THR A 311 5.15 -6.21 -5.25
CA THR A 311 4.00 -5.31 -5.06
C THR A 311 2.73 -6.09 -4.73
N ASP A 312 2.46 -7.13 -5.49
CA ASP A 312 1.28 -7.98 -5.36
C ASP A 312 1.57 -9.45 -5.73
N LEU A 313 0.50 -10.26 -5.72
CA LEU A 313 0.56 -11.70 -5.96
C LEU A 313 0.79 -12.02 -7.44
N ASP A 314 0.35 -11.16 -8.34
CA ASP A 314 0.57 -11.33 -9.78
C ASP A 314 2.05 -11.15 -10.09
N ALA A 315 2.67 -10.07 -9.60
CA ALA A 315 4.11 -9.85 -9.70
C ALA A 315 4.92 -11.00 -9.08
N ALA A 316 4.48 -11.53 -7.93
CA ALA A 316 5.11 -12.71 -7.30
C ALA A 316 5.02 -13.96 -8.18
N THR A 317 3.88 -14.19 -8.82
CA THR A 317 3.64 -15.34 -9.67
C THR A 317 4.53 -15.30 -10.91
N VAL A 318 4.61 -14.15 -11.59
CA VAL A 318 5.50 -13.97 -12.74
C VAL A 318 6.95 -14.21 -12.36
N LEU A 319 7.42 -13.66 -11.23
CA LEU A 319 8.79 -13.86 -10.75
C LEU A 319 9.09 -15.34 -10.45
N LEU A 320 8.14 -16.05 -9.84
CA LEU A 320 8.28 -17.49 -9.55
C LEU A 320 8.37 -18.32 -10.83
N ASP A 321 7.58 -17.99 -11.85
CA ASP A 321 7.60 -18.68 -13.13
C ASP A 321 8.93 -18.49 -13.85
N VAL A 322 9.43 -17.25 -13.90
CA VAL A 322 10.77 -16.95 -14.43
C VAL A 322 11.84 -17.72 -13.66
N ALA A 323 11.82 -17.65 -12.32
CA ALA A 323 12.80 -18.33 -11.48
C ALA A 323 12.81 -19.86 -11.71
N ARG A 324 11.63 -20.48 -11.78
CA ARG A 324 11.51 -21.93 -12.01
C ARG A 324 11.94 -22.33 -13.42
N GLN A 325 11.66 -21.50 -14.42
CA GLN A 325 12.12 -21.74 -15.80
C GLN A 325 13.65 -21.64 -15.88
N SER A 326 14.27 -20.72 -15.14
CA SER A 326 15.73 -20.58 -15.01
C SER A 326 16.40 -21.59 -14.06
N GLY A 327 15.68 -22.63 -13.62
CA GLY A 327 16.26 -23.74 -12.85
C GLY A 327 16.17 -23.63 -11.32
N PHE A 328 15.59 -22.56 -10.76
CA PHE A 328 15.39 -22.38 -9.32
C PHE A 328 14.09 -23.05 -8.86
N LYS A 329 14.08 -24.39 -8.85
CA LYS A 329 12.85 -25.19 -8.61
C LYS A 329 12.29 -25.09 -7.19
N ASN A 330 13.10 -24.73 -6.20
CA ASN A 330 12.67 -24.53 -4.81
C ASN A 330 12.12 -23.12 -4.53
N SER A 331 11.94 -22.30 -5.57
CA SER A 331 11.39 -20.95 -5.41
C SER A 331 9.94 -20.97 -4.92
N SER A 332 9.65 -20.13 -3.92
CA SER A 332 8.37 -20.11 -3.20
C SER A 332 8.04 -18.74 -2.59
N ILE A 333 6.77 -18.53 -2.22
CA ILE A 333 6.36 -17.39 -1.38
C ILE A 333 6.65 -17.75 0.08
N LYS A 334 7.51 -16.98 0.75
CA LYS A 334 7.87 -17.19 2.17
C LYS A 334 6.96 -16.49 3.16
N ALA A 335 6.43 -15.32 2.77
CA ALA A 335 5.58 -14.53 3.64
C ALA A 335 4.55 -13.74 2.84
N LEU A 336 3.32 -13.73 3.36
CA LEU A 336 2.25 -12.84 2.96
C LEU A 336 2.07 -11.79 4.06
N GLY A 337 1.95 -10.52 3.70
CA GLY A 337 1.84 -9.42 4.65
C GLY A 337 1.76 -8.09 3.91
N SER A 338 2.29 -7.01 4.51
CA SER A 338 2.32 -5.68 3.87
C SER A 338 3.16 -5.62 2.58
N LYS A 339 3.95 -6.67 2.32
CA LYS A 339 4.67 -6.95 1.08
C LYS A 339 4.77 -8.46 0.95
N ILE A 340 4.63 -8.98 -0.27
CA ILE A 340 4.78 -10.41 -0.53
C ILE A 340 6.27 -10.69 -0.70
N ARG A 341 6.79 -11.69 0.04
CA ARG A 341 8.21 -12.07 -0.04
C ARG A 341 8.35 -13.39 -0.78
N VAL A 342 9.03 -13.33 -1.91
CA VAL A 342 9.45 -14.49 -2.71
C VAL A 342 10.87 -14.87 -2.31
N GLU A 343 11.10 -16.15 -2.07
CA GLU A 343 12.43 -16.76 -2.02
C GLU A 343 12.70 -17.44 -3.36
N ILE A 344 13.80 -17.06 -4.01
CA ILE A 344 14.33 -17.73 -5.18
C ILE A 344 15.44 -18.66 -4.70
N ALA A 345 15.26 -19.96 -4.88
CA ALA A 345 16.17 -20.98 -4.36
C ALA A 345 16.31 -22.19 -5.32
N SER A 346 17.52 -22.73 -5.38
CA SER A 346 17.85 -23.91 -6.19
C SER A 346 17.67 -25.21 -5.40
N THR A 347 17.86 -26.34 -6.08
CA THR A 347 17.77 -27.70 -5.52
C THR A 347 19.12 -28.35 -5.24
N GLU A 348 20.17 -27.93 -5.92
CA GLU A 348 21.51 -28.50 -5.79
C GLU A 348 22.13 -28.05 -4.47
N GLU A 349 22.29 -29.00 -3.58
CA GLU A 349 23.00 -28.84 -2.31
C GLU A 349 23.75 -30.13 -1.98
N MET A 350 24.80 -29.99 -1.18
CA MET A 350 25.56 -31.13 -0.67
C MET A 350 25.97 -30.82 0.76
N ASP A 351 25.69 -31.73 1.69
CA ASP A 351 26.12 -31.65 3.09
C ASP A 351 26.82 -32.96 3.47
N VAL A 352 28.15 -32.96 3.43
CA VAL A 352 28.96 -34.18 3.63
C VAL A 352 29.82 -34.07 4.89
N PRO A 353 29.69 -35.01 5.85
CA PRO A 353 30.62 -35.11 6.95
C PRO A 353 31.95 -35.71 6.46
N LEU A 354 33.05 -34.99 6.67
CA LEU A 354 34.39 -35.40 6.27
C LEU A 354 35.18 -36.08 7.39
N GLY A 355 34.87 -35.72 8.64
CA GLY A 355 35.66 -36.17 9.77
C GLY A 355 35.26 -35.57 11.09
N ARG A 356 36.14 -35.70 12.09
CA ARG A 356 35.90 -35.23 13.44
C ARG A 356 37.21 -34.88 14.15
N ASP A 357 37.16 -33.89 15.04
CA ASP A 357 38.23 -33.54 15.98
C ASP A 357 39.57 -33.31 15.26
N GLY A 358 39.54 -32.47 14.22
CA GLY A 358 40.70 -32.13 13.38
C GLY A 358 41.18 -33.25 12.46
N ARG A 359 40.49 -34.40 12.40
CA ARG A 359 40.89 -35.56 11.60
C ARG A 359 39.87 -35.89 10.53
N LEU A 360 40.34 -36.05 9.30
CA LEU A 360 39.57 -36.66 8.22
C LEU A 360 39.37 -38.15 8.51
N LEU A 361 38.13 -38.63 8.31
CA LEU A 361 37.77 -40.04 8.46
C LEU A 361 37.47 -40.71 7.12
N CYS A 362 37.36 -39.93 6.05
CA CYS A 362 37.22 -40.45 4.69
C CYS A 362 38.56 -40.85 4.06
N SER A 363 38.50 -41.69 3.02
CA SER A 363 39.64 -41.98 2.16
C SER A 363 39.96 -40.80 1.24
N GLY A 364 41.19 -40.75 0.71
CA GLY A 364 41.58 -39.75 -0.30
C GLY A 364 40.67 -39.78 -1.53
N GLU A 365 40.40 -40.97 -2.08
CA GLU A 365 39.50 -41.14 -3.24
C GLU A 365 38.08 -40.61 -2.97
N TYR A 366 37.57 -40.76 -1.74
CA TYR A 366 36.27 -40.20 -1.38
C TYR A 366 36.33 -38.68 -1.31
N LEU A 367 37.40 -38.12 -0.75
CA LEU A 367 37.58 -36.67 -0.70
C LEU A 367 37.69 -36.06 -2.12
N ASP A 368 38.42 -36.72 -3.03
CA ASP A 368 38.51 -36.32 -4.44
C ASP A 368 37.11 -36.26 -5.09
N MET A 369 36.30 -37.30 -4.89
CA MET A 369 34.92 -37.36 -5.40
C MET A 369 34.05 -36.23 -4.81
N VAL A 370 34.10 -36.01 -3.50
CA VAL A 370 33.30 -34.98 -2.81
C VAL A 370 33.70 -33.57 -3.27
N VAL A 371 35.00 -33.32 -3.47
CA VAL A 371 35.51 -32.05 -4.02
C VAL A 371 35.02 -31.84 -5.44
N ALA A 372 35.07 -32.87 -6.30
CA ALA A 372 34.56 -32.80 -7.66
C ALA A 372 33.06 -32.46 -7.69
N VAL A 373 32.25 -33.14 -6.88
CA VAL A 373 30.80 -32.88 -6.77
C VAL A 373 30.52 -31.46 -6.25
N ALA A 374 31.27 -30.99 -5.24
CA ALA A 374 31.11 -29.63 -4.73
C ALA A 374 31.36 -28.57 -5.83
N ASN A 375 32.40 -28.78 -6.64
CA ASN A 375 32.73 -27.89 -7.75
C ASN A 375 31.72 -27.99 -8.90
N GLU A 376 31.19 -29.17 -9.22
CA GLU A 376 30.10 -29.34 -10.20
C GLU A 376 28.84 -28.58 -9.76
N ILE A 377 28.50 -28.70 -8.48
CA ILE A 377 27.41 -27.96 -7.87
C ILE A 377 27.65 -26.45 -8.00
N LEU A 378 28.86 -25.95 -7.67
CA LEU A 378 29.19 -24.53 -7.80
C LEU A 378 29.06 -24.00 -9.23
N HIS A 379 29.55 -24.73 -10.24
CA HIS A 379 29.38 -24.35 -11.65
C HIS A 379 27.91 -24.31 -12.07
N SER A 380 27.13 -25.31 -11.66
CA SER A 380 25.68 -25.34 -11.93
C SER A 380 24.97 -24.12 -11.33
N MET A 381 25.41 -23.62 -10.17
CA MET A 381 24.88 -22.40 -9.57
C MET A 381 25.15 -21.17 -10.44
N GLU A 382 26.34 -21.05 -11.02
CA GLU A 382 26.72 -19.92 -11.88
C GLU A 382 25.90 -19.90 -13.18
N ASP A 383 25.75 -21.06 -13.82
CA ASP A 383 24.91 -21.20 -15.02
C ASP A 383 23.46 -20.80 -14.75
N LYS A 384 22.91 -21.21 -13.60
CA LYS A 384 21.54 -20.83 -13.19
C LYS A 384 21.41 -19.34 -12.91
N LEU A 385 22.40 -18.72 -12.25
CA LEU A 385 22.40 -17.28 -12.01
C LEU A 385 22.35 -16.50 -13.33
N ALA A 386 23.15 -16.91 -14.33
CA ALA A 386 23.12 -16.31 -15.66
C ALA A 386 21.75 -16.52 -16.34
N SER A 387 21.21 -17.74 -16.30
CA SER A 387 19.89 -18.05 -16.87
C SER A 387 18.75 -17.27 -16.20
N LEU A 388 18.85 -16.99 -14.90
CA LEU A 388 17.88 -16.17 -14.18
C LEU A 388 17.97 -14.70 -14.55
N GLN A 389 19.20 -14.18 -14.68
CA GLN A 389 19.42 -12.82 -15.12
C GLN A 389 18.83 -12.59 -16.53
N ASP A 390 19.06 -13.53 -17.46
CA ASP A 390 18.48 -13.48 -18.81
C ASP A 390 16.94 -13.57 -18.77
N GLY A 391 16.40 -14.50 -17.97
CA GLY A 391 14.96 -14.66 -17.80
C GLY A 391 14.28 -13.38 -17.28
N ILE A 392 14.91 -12.71 -16.31
CA ILE A 392 14.43 -11.42 -15.79
C ILE A 392 14.51 -10.33 -16.85
N ALA A 393 15.57 -10.27 -17.65
CA ALA A 393 15.70 -9.25 -18.69
C ALA A 393 14.65 -9.40 -19.81
N ILE A 394 14.19 -10.63 -20.09
CA ILE A 394 13.25 -10.94 -21.17
C ILE A 394 11.79 -10.84 -20.70
N HIS A 395 11.49 -11.32 -19.49
CA HIS A 395 10.11 -11.58 -19.06
C HIS A 395 9.58 -10.61 -17.98
N LEU A 396 10.46 -9.89 -17.29
CA LEU A 396 10.12 -8.84 -16.32
C LEU A 396 10.54 -7.49 -16.88
#